data_AF-S5ZX96-F1
#
_entry.id   AF-S5ZX96-F1
#
_cell.length_a   1.000
_cell.length_b   1.000
_cell.length_c   1.000
_cell.angle_alpha   90.00
_cell.angle_beta   90.00
_cell.angle_gamma   90.00
#
_symmetry.space_group_name_H-M   'P 1'
#
loop_
_entity.id
_entity.type
_entity.pdbx_description
1 polymer ?
#
loop_
_entity_poly.entity_id
_entity_poly.type
_entity_poly.pdbx_seq_one_letter_code
_entity_poly.pdbx_strand_id
1 'polypeptide(L)'
;MVWKLVEEKPLDEADEANLRELAWATGWSVDDVVDDLRNGWGDPLGRVDRYREMFERYYREALELVDRDARQAAEKLWGAVTALVKLHASLKRVFFAWWDHGKLYNYVTHNVEEEHRELFYHLLMTGRELHRYFYEGDLDRDTFINFWNKAVKLLEEAKEVVYRLSAKAVQKE
;
A
#
# COMPACT_ATOMS: atom_id res chain seq x y z
N MET A 1 6.17 -0.48 21.46
CA MET A 1 5.25 0.10 20.47
C MET A 1 3.88 -0.59 20.33
N VAL A 2 3.72 -1.69 19.58
CA VAL A 2 2.38 -2.20 19.17
C VAL A 2 1.41 -2.41 20.33
N TRP A 3 1.84 -3.08 21.41
CA TRP A 3 0.98 -3.27 22.60
C TRP A 3 0.62 -1.97 23.31
N LYS A 4 1.50 -0.96 23.29
CA LYS A 4 1.19 0.37 23.81
C LYS A 4 0.08 1.04 23.00
N LEU A 5 0.08 0.90 21.68
CA LEU A 5 -0.98 1.42 20.81
C LEU A 5 -2.33 0.75 21.09
N VAL A 6 -2.32 -0.59 21.24
CA VAL A 6 -3.53 -1.37 21.55
C VAL A 6 -4.10 -0.99 22.93
N GLU A 7 -3.24 -0.78 23.92
CA GLU A 7 -3.63 -0.43 25.29
C GLU A 7 -3.78 1.08 25.54
N GLU A 8 -3.68 1.91 24.49
CA GLU A 8 -3.72 3.38 24.56
C GLU A 8 -2.69 4.01 25.53
N LYS A 9 -1.55 3.34 25.72
CA LYS A 9 -0.48 3.82 26.59
C LYS A 9 0.35 4.91 25.90
N PRO A 10 0.95 5.84 26.67
CA PRO A 10 1.86 6.84 26.11
C PRO A 10 3.00 6.21 25.32
N LEU A 11 3.30 6.81 24.16
CA LEU A 11 4.45 6.48 23.33
C LEU A 11 5.67 7.27 23.81
N ASP A 12 6.84 6.65 23.74
CA ASP A 12 8.11 7.34 23.97
C ASP A 12 8.75 7.78 22.64
N GLU A 13 9.86 8.52 22.71
CA GLU A 13 10.56 9.03 21.52
C GLU A 13 10.99 7.91 20.56
N ALA A 14 11.33 6.73 21.10
CA ALA A 14 11.73 5.59 20.27
C ALA A 14 10.52 4.98 19.55
N ASP A 15 9.37 4.89 20.20
CA ASP A 15 8.11 4.49 19.56
C ASP A 15 7.75 5.47 18.43
N GLU A 16 7.85 6.78 18.65
CA GLU A 16 7.58 7.78 17.60
C GLU A 16 8.52 7.67 16.41
N ALA A 17 9.82 7.46 16.66
CA ALA A 17 10.80 7.26 15.61
C ALA A 17 10.45 6.01 14.77
N ASN A 18 10.12 4.89 15.43
CA ASN A 18 9.72 3.67 14.74
C ASN A 18 8.44 3.85 13.90
N LEU A 19 7.46 4.63 14.38
CA LEU A 19 6.27 4.95 13.59
C LEU A 19 6.60 5.77 12.34
N ARG A 20 7.53 6.72 12.45
CA ARG A 20 8.00 7.50 11.30
C ARG A 20 8.71 6.61 10.28
N GLU A 21 9.55 5.67 10.72
CA GLU A 21 10.21 4.71 9.84
C GLU A 21 9.20 3.80 9.11
N LEU A 22 8.15 3.36 9.79
CA LEU A 22 7.09 2.57 9.16
C LEU A 22 6.24 3.38 8.19
N ALA A 23 5.90 4.62 8.52
CA ALA A 23 5.20 5.54 7.63
C ALA A 23 6.00 5.75 6.33
N TRP A 24 7.31 5.93 6.49
CA TRP A 24 8.26 6.05 5.40
C TRP A 24 8.31 4.78 4.54
N ALA A 25 8.48 3.60 5.13
CA ALA A 25 8.54 2.34 4.37
C ALA A 25 7.26 2.01 3.59
N THR A 26 6.11 2.54 4.02
CA THR A 26 4.80 2.22 3.46
C THR A 26 4.28 3.25 2.46
N GLY A 27 4.83 4.47 2.47
CA GLY A 27 4.23 5.63 1.80
C GLY A 27 2.98 6.17 2.51
N TRP A 28 2.68 5.68 3.72
CA TRP A 28 1.51 6.08 4.49
C TRP A 28 1.81 7.19 5.48
N SER A 29 0.76 7.83 5.98
CA SER A 29 0.80 8.74 7.11
C SER A 29 1.07 7.97 8.40
N VAL A 30 1.63 8.67 9.39
CA VAL A 30 1.84 8.10 10.73
C VAL A 30 0.52 7.62 11.33
N ASP A 31 -0.57 8.38 11.13
CA ASP A 31 -1.89 8.03 11.64
C ASP A 31 -2.42 6.72 11.03
N ASP A 32 -2.24 6.54 9.73
CA ASP A 32 -2.60 5.28 9.05
C ASP A 32 -1.74 4.11 9.51
N VAL A 33 -0.45 4.31 9.80
CA VAL A 33 0.39 3.25 10.37
C VAL A 33 -0.07 2.90 11.78
N VAL A 34 -0.33 3.92 12.62
CA VAL A 34 -0.83 3.72 13.99
C VAL A 34 -2.11 2.92 13.98
N ASP A 35 -3.07 3.32 13.14
CA ASP A 35 -4.36 2.65 13.04
C ASP A 35 -4.22 1.22 12.46
N ASP A 36 -3.26 0.98 11.57
CA ASP A 36 -2.98 -0.35 11.02
C ASP A 36 -2.40 -1.29 12.06
N LEU A 37 -1.46 -0.80 12.87
CA LEU A 37 -0.84 -1.55 13.95
C LEU A 37 -1.84 -1.86 15.07
N ARG A 38 -2.74 -0.92 15.35
CA ARG A 38 -3.75 -1.04 16.41
C ARG A 38 -4.82 -2.07 16.06
N ASN A 39 -5.30 -2.03 14.82
CA ASN A 39 -6.38 -2.91 14.35
C ASN A 39 -5.88 -4.15 13.62
N GLY A 40 -4.55 -4.30 13.47
CA GLY A 40 -3.93 -5.32 12.64
C GLY A 40 -4.26 -6.76 13.02
N TRP A 41 -4.58 -6.99 14.30
CA TRP A 41 -4.83 -8.29 14.93
C TRP A 41 -6.29 -8.77 14.88
N GLY A 42 -7.21 -7.94 14.37
CA GLY A 42 -8.64 -8.30 14.21
C GLY A 42 -8.95 -9.14 12.98
N ASP A 43 -10.24 -9.43 12.75
CA ASP A 43 -10.69 -10.12 11.53
C ASP A 43 -10.25 -9.32 10.29
N PRO A 44 -9.51 -9.92 9.34
CA PRO A 44 -9.11 -9.25 8.11
C PRO A 44 -10.26 -8.58 7.36
N LEU A 45 -11.48 -9.11 7.42
CA LEU A 45 -12.65 -8.49 6.77
C LEU A 45 -13.00 -7.12 7.38
N GLY A 46 -12.81 -6.94 8.69
CA GLY A 46 -13.07 -5.67 9.37
C GLY A 46 -12.17 -4.51 8.93
N ARG A 47 -11.20 -4.76 8.03
CA ARG A 47 -10.26 -3.78 7.50
C ARG A 47 -10.48 -3.45 6.01
N VAL A 48 -11.45 -4.07 5.35
CA VAL A 48 -11.71 -3.89 3.92
C VAL A 48 -11.99 -2.43 3.58
N ASP A 49 -12.95 -1.81 4.26
CA ASP A 49 -13.34 -0.42 3.98
C ASP A 49 -12.19 0.55 4.22
N ARG A 50 -11.46 0.33 5.30
CA ARG A 50 -10.26 1.10 5.63
C ARG A 50 -9.19 1.06 4.54
N TYR A 51 -8.78 -0.13 4.09
CA TYR A 51 -7.75 -0.22 3.05
C TYR A 51 -8.24 0.31 1.71
N ARG A 52 -9.55 0.20 1.43
CA ARG A 52 -10.17 0.82 0.25
C ARG A 52 -10.09 2.35 0.33
N GLU A 53 -10.48 2.94 1.46
CA GLU A 53 -10.41 4.39 1.68
C GLU A 53 -8.97 4.91 1.58
N MET A 54 -8.01 4.20 2.19
CA MET A 54 -6.59 4.51 2.08
C MET A 54 -6.14 4.47 0.63
N PHE A 55 -6.45 3.39 -0.10
CA PHE A 55 -6.09 3.27 -1.52
C PHE A 55 -6.64 4.45 -2.34
N GLU A 56 -7.94 4.75 -2.22
CA GLU A 56 -8.58 5.84 -2.97
C GLU A 56 -8.00 7.22 -2.63
N ARG A 57 -7.68 7.45 -1.35
CA ARG A 57 -7.06 8.70 -0.90
C ARG A 57 -5.64 8.85 -1.43
N TYR A 58 -4.78 7.86 -1.19
CA TYR A 58 -3.39 7.89 -1.65
C TYR A 58 -3.28 8.00 -3.15
N TYR A 59 -4.14 7.27 -3.88
CA TYR A 59 -4.10 7.31 -5.33
C TYR A 59 -4.50 8.67 -5.89
N ARG A 60 -5.56 9.29 -5.33
CA ARG A 60 -5.97 10.64 -5.69
C ARG A 60 -4.89 11.68 -5.41
N GLU A 61 -4.31 11.65 -4.20
CA GLU A 61 -3.23 12.55 -3.81
C GLU A 61 -2.02 12.41 -4.74
N ALA A 62 -1.67 11.18 -5.14
CA ALA A 62 -0.59 10.93 -6.09
C ALA A 62 -0.85 11.61 -7.44
N LEU A 63 -2.07 11.49 -7.98
CA LEU A 63 -2.47 12.12 -9.24
C LEU A 63 -2.48 13.65 -9.15
N GLU A 64 -2.91 14.22 -8.03
CA GLU A 64 -2.92 15.69 -7.81
C GLU A 64 -1.51 16.28 -7.68
N LEU A 65 -0.53 15.47 -7.26
CA LEU A 65 0.85 15.89 -7.03
C LEU A 65 1.76 15.73 -8.24
N VAL A 66 1.46 14.87 -9.21
CA VAL A 66 2.41 14.47 -10.27
C VAL A 66 3.05 15.64 -11.02
N ASP A 67 2.27 16.70 -11.30
CA ASP A 67 2.74 17.88 -12.04
C ASP A 67 3.40 18.95 -11.13
N ARG A 68 3.27 18.80 -9.81
CA ARG A 68 3.71 19.80 -8.80
C ARG A 68 4.92 19.32 -8.01
N ASP A 69 4.93 18.05 -7.64
CA ASP A 69 5.95 17.40 -6.82
C ASP A 69 6.00 15.90 -7.19
N ALA A 70 6.81 15.58 -8.20
CA ALA A 70 6.97 14.23 -8.72
C ALA A 70 7.46 13.23 -7.65
N ARG A 71 8.28 13.69 -6.69
CA ARG A 71 8.80 12.83 -5.62
C ARG A 71 7.68 12.46 -4.66
N GLN A 72 6.90 13.44 -4.20
CA GLN A 72 5.76 13.16 -3.32
C GLN A 72 4.66 12.38 -4.03
N ALA A 73 4.43 12.64 -5.32
CA ALA A 73 3.52 11.85 -6.13
C ALA A 73 3.93 10.36 -6.17
N ALA A 74 5.22 10.09 -6.39
CA ALA A 74 5.78 8.74 -6.39
C ALA A 74 5.55 8.02 -5.06
N GLU A 75 5.77 8.71 -3.94
CA GLU A 75 5.56 8.17 -2.60
C GLU A 75 4.09 7.85 -2.32
N LYS A 76 3.18 8.75 -2.71
CA LYS A 76 1.74 8.55 -2.57
C LYS A 76 1.25 7.40 -3.44
N LEU A 77 1.82 7.24 -4.64
CA LEU A 77 1.50 6.09 -5.50
C LEU A 77 1.96 4.77 -4.86
N TRP A 78 3.14 4.75 -4.21
CA TRP A 78 3.58 3.58 -3.44
C TRP A 78 2.63 3.27 -2.28
N GLY A 79 2.17 4.29 -1.54
CA GLY A 79 1.14 4.16 -0.51
C GLY A 79 -0.16 3.55 -1.03
N ALA A 80 -0.59 3.92 -2.23
CA ALA A 80 -1.75 3.32 -2.90
C ALA A 80 -1.50 1.84 -3.26
N VAL A 81 -0.33 1.52 -3.82
CA VAL A 81 0.05 0.14 -4.16
C VAL A 81 0.00 -0.77 -2.93
N THR A 82 0.61 -0.36 -1.83
CA THR A 82 0.65 -1.16 -0.59
C THR A 82 -0.75 -1.31 0.02
N ALA A 83 -1.57 -0.25 0.01
CA ALA A 83 -2.96 -0.30 0.47
C ALA A 83 -3.81 -1.26 -0.38
N LEU A 84 -3.63 -1.28 -1.71
CA LEU A 84 -4.36 -2.19 -2.60
C LEU A 84 -4.01 -3.65 -2.35
N VAL A 85 -2.73 -3.96 -2.10
CA VAL A 85 -2.29 -5.31 -1.73
C VAL A 85 -2.89 -5.74 -0.39
N LYS A 86 -2.92 -4.83 0.60
CA LYS A 86 -3.55 -5.09 1.91
C LYS A 86 -5.07 -5.28 1.78
N LEU A 87 -5.74 -4.50 0.92
CA LEU A 87 -7.16 -4.69 0.60
C LEU A 87 -7.42 -6.08 0.01
N HIS A 88 -6.60 -6.50 -0.95
CA HIS A 88 -6.68 -7.86 -1.50
C HIS A 88 -6.50 -8.93 -0.42
N ALA A 89 -5.52 -8.78 0.48
CA ALA A 89 -5.31 -9.68 1.62
C ALA A 89 -6.52 -9.78 2.54
N SER A 90 -7.10 -8.64 2.89
CA SER A 90 -8.33 -8.57 3.69
C SER A 90 -9.50 -9.30 3.03
N LEU A 91 -9.75 -9.06 1.74
CA LEU A 91 -10.82 -9.73 0.99
C LEU A 91 -10.62 -11.24 0.87
N LYS A 92 -9.36 -11.69 0.82
CA LYS A 92 -9.00 -13.12 0.83
C LYS A 92 -8.99 -13.72 2.25
N ARG A 93 -9.29 -12.93 3.28
CA ARG A 93 -9.22 -13.30 4.71
C ARG A 93 -7.84 -13.78 5.14
N VAL A 94 -6.80 -13.28 4.50
CA VAL A 94 -5.40 -13.62 4.80
C VAL A 94 -4.86 -12.56 5.77
N PHE A 95 -4.38 -13.01 6.93
CA PHE A 95 -3.67 -12.12 7.84
C PHE A 95 -2.33 -11.70 7.22
N PHE A 96 -2.20 -10.41 6.92
CA PHE A 96 -0.99 -9.82 6.35
C PHE A 96 -0.64 -8.52 7.07
N ALA A 97 0.21 -8.63 8.09
CA ALA A 97 0.67 -7.50 8.89
C ALA A 97 1.94 -6.83 8.36
N TRP A 98 2.64 -7.46 7.41
CA TRP A 98 3.98 -7.05 6.99
C TRP A 98 3.94 -5.99 5.90
N TRP A 99 4.98 -5.16 5.85
CA TRP A 99 5.15 -4.11 4.83
C TRP A 99 6.47 -4.24 4.07
N ASP A 100 7.33 -5.19 4.43
CA ASP A 100 8.59 -5.37 3.73
C ASP A 100 8.35 -5.96 2.33
N HIS A 101 9.21 -5.53 1.40
CA HIS A 101 9.16 -5.94 0.01
C HIS A 101 9.12 -7.47 -0.16
N GLY A 102 9.94 -8.20 0.60
CA GLY A 102 10.01 -9.66 0.52
C GLY A 102 8.69 -10.34 0.87
N LYS A 103 8.00 -9.85 1.91
CA LYS A 103 6.69 -10.35 2.31
C LYS A 103 5.58 -9.92 1.35
N LEU A 104 5.66 -8.75 0.73
CA LEU A 104 4.72 -8.35 -0.34
C LEU A 104 4.82 -9.31 -1.53
N TYR A 105 6.03 -9.63 -2.00
CA TYR A 105 6.23 -10.62 -3.07
C TYR A 105 5.73 -12.01 -2.66
N ASN A 106 6.07 -12.47 -1.46
CA ASN A 106 5.61 -13.76 -0.94
C ASN A 106 4.07 -13.81 -0.86
N TYR A 107 3.44 -12.73 -0.43
CA TYR A 107 1.99 -12.62 -0.41
C TYR A 107 1.41 -12.84 -1.81
N VAL A 108 1.93 -12.13 -2.83
CA VAL A 108 1.49 -12.28 -4.22
C VAL A 108 1.68 -13.72 -4.71
N THR A 109 2.84 -14.35 -4.44
CA THR A 109 3.12 -15.73 -4.85
C THR A 109 2.06 -16.71 -4.36
N HIS A 110 1.63 -16.58 -3.12
CA HIS A 110 0.82 -17.62 -2.46
C HIS A 110 -0.68 -17.30 -2.42
N ASN A 111 -1.08 -16.03 -2.57
CA ASN A 111 -2.46 -15.61 -2.27
C ASN A 111 -3.18 -14.93 -3.44
N VAL A 112 -2.45 -14.42 -4.44
CA VAL A 112 -3.03 -13.88 -5.68
C VAL A 112 -3.22 -15.03 -6.66
N GLU A 113 -4.35 -15.02 -7.38
CA GLU A 113 -4.68 -15.98 -8.44
C GLU A 113 -3.59 -15.99 -9.52
N GLU A 114 -3.26 -17.17 -10.04
CA GLU A 114 -2.13 -17.37 -10.96
C GLU A 114 -2.17 -16.43 -12.18
N GLU A 115 -3.35 -16.25 -12.77
CA GLU A 115 -3.61 -15.34 -13.89
C GLU A 115 -3.41 -13.85 -13.60
N HIS A 116 -3.26 -13.46 -12.32
CA HIS A 116 -3.06 -12.08 -11.89
C HIS A 116 -1.69 -11.84 -11.22
N ARG A 117 -0.92 -12.89 -10.92
CA ARG A 117 0.37 -12.74 -10.22
C ARG A 117 1.37 -11.86 -10.96
N GLU A 118 1.49 -12.03 -12.27
CA GLU A 118 2.42 -11.25 -13.08
C GLU A 118 2.10 -9.75 -13.02
N LEU A 119 0.82 -9.40 -13.10
CA LEU A 119 0.33 -8.03 -12.94
C LEU A 119 0.77 -7.43 -11.60
N PHE A 120 0.54 -8.15 -10.49
CA PHE A 120 0.91 -7.69 -9.15
C PHE A 120 2.43 -7.62 -8.95
N TYR A 121 3.20 -8.54 -9.53
CA TYR A 121 4.67 -8.46 -9.49
C TYR A 121 5.19 -7.26 -10.25
N HIS A 122 4.69 -7.02 -11.46
CA HIS A 122 5.05 -5.85 -12.25
C HIS A 122 4.67 -4.55 -11.54
N LEU A 123 3.52 -4.53 -10.87
CA LEU A 123 3.08 -3.38 -10.07
C LEU A 123 4.04 -3.12 -8.90
N LEU A 124 4.37 -4.14 -8.10
CA LEU A 124 5.31 -4.01 -6.98
C LEU A 124 6.71 -3.59 -7.43
N MET A 125 7.22 -4.15 -8.53
CA MET A 125 8.53 -3.77 -9.06
C MET A 125 8.54 -2.32 -9.54
N THR A 126 7.53 -1.91 -10.30
CA THR A 126 7.45 -0.54 -10.84
C THR A 126 7.20 0.48 -9.73
N GLY A 127 6.32 0.18 -8.78
CA GLY A 127 6.06 1.00 -7.60
C GLY A 127 7.29 1.16 -6.71
N ARG A 128 8.10 0.11 -6.56
CA ARG A 128 9.37 0.17 -5.82
C ARG A 128 10.39 1.12 -6.46
N GLU A 129 10.47 1.17 -7.78
CA GLU A 129 11.36 2.13 -8.46
C GLU A 129 10.93 3.58 -8.21
N LEU A 130 9.62 3.84 -8.18
CA LEU A 130 9.07 5.15 -7.82
C LEU A 130 9.30 5.49 -6.33
N HIS A 131 9.15 4.51 -5.44
CA HIS A 131 9.49 4.68 -4.02
C HIS A 131 10.99 4.97 -3.82
N ARG A 132 11.87 4.28 -4.56
CA ARG A 132 13.31 4.57 -4.57
C ARG A 132 13.57 6.00 -5.06
N TYR A 133 12.89 6.44 -6.11
CA TYR A 133 13.00 7.80 -6.63
C TYR A 133 12.59 8.86 -5.59
N PHE A 134 11.58 8.60 -4.77
CA PHE A 134 11.25 9.50 -3.66
C PHE A 134 12.44 9.73 -2.73
N TYR A 135 13.29 8.72 -2.49
CA TYR A 135 14.50 8.85 -1.66
C TYR A 135 15.70 9.45 -2.38
N GLU A 136 16.03 8.88 -3.53
CA GLU A 136 17.27 9.18 -4.24
C GLU A 136 17.15 10.44 -5.09
N GLY A 137 15.95 10.75 -5.59
CA GLY A 137 15.71 11.88 -6.50
C GLY A 137 16.52 11.78 -7.79
N ASP A 138 16.90 10.57 -8.18
CA ASP A 138 17.92 10.26 -9.19
C ASP A 138 17.37 10.11 -10.62
N LEU A 139 16.04 10.04 -10.78
CA LEU A 139 15.41 9.94 -12.10
C LEU A 139 15.28 11.31 -12.77
N ASP A 140 15.70 11.38 -14.03
CA ASP A 140 15.32 12.48 -14.90
C ASP A 140 13.81 12.45 -15.21
N ARG A 141 13.30 13.55 -15.77
CA ARG A 141 11.87 13.74 -16.02
C ARG A 141 11.28 12.68 -16.94
N ASP A 142 11.95 12.32 -18.02
CA ASP A 142 11.41 11.39 -19.01
C ASP A 142 11.41 9.96 -18.46
N THR A 143 12.46 9.60 -17.71
CA THR A 143 12.53 8.34 -16.98
C THR A 143 11.44 8.24 -15.92
N PHE A 144 11.22 9.29 -15.12
CA PHE A 144 10.12 9.35 -14.15
C PHE A 144 8.76 9.14 -14.82
N ILE A 145 8.46 9.88 -15.90
CA ILE A 145 7.18 9.79 -16.63
C ILE A 145 6.94 8.36 -17.14
N ASN A 146 7.99 7.68 -17.62
CA ASN A 146 7.87 6.30 -18.07
C ASN A 146 7.48 5.35 -16.94
N PHE A 147 8.16 5.40 -15.79
CA PHE A 147 7.82 4.59 -14.62
C PHE A 147 6.44 4.94 -14.06
N TRP A 148 6.11 6.24 -13.99
CA TRP A 148 4.81 6.74 -13.53
C TRP A 148 3.66 6.17 -14.36
N ASN A 149 3.69 6.37 -15.68
CA ASN A 149 2.63 5.91 -16.58
C ASN A 149 2.47 4.39 -16.52
N LYS A 150 3.58 3.65 -16.42
CA LYS A 150 3.56 2.20 -16.25
C LYS A 150 2.93 1.78 -14.92
N ALA A 151 3.32 2.41 -13.81
CA ALA A 151 2.80 2.10 -12.49
C ALA A 151 1.30 2.40 -12.39
N VAL A 152 0.86 3.57 -12.89
CA VAL A 152 -0.55 3.96 -12.93
C VAL A 152 -1.38 2.95 -13.72
N LYS A 153 -0.93 2.56 -14.91
CA LYS A 153 -1.63 1.56 -15.73
C LYS A 153 -1.77 0.22 -14.99
N LEU A 154 -0.68 -0.28 -14.40
CA LEU A 154 -0.69 -1.54 -13.65
C LEU A 154 -1.58 -1.45 -12.40
N LEU A 155 -1.58 -0.30 -11.73
CA LEU A 155 -2.39 -0.07 -10.53
C LEU A 155 -3.88 -0.08 -10.86
N GLU A 156 -4.27 0.55 -11.96
CA GLU A 156 -5.65 0.55 -12.45
C GLU A 156 -6.12 -0.87 -12.83
N GLU A 157 -5.29 -1.62 -13.56
CA GLU A 157 -5.60 -3.01 -13.89
C GLU A 157 -5.72 -3.89 -12.63
N ALA A 158 -4.82 -3.71 -11.66
CA ALA A 158 -4.88 -4.44 -10.38
C ALA A 158 -6.11 -4.03 -9.55
N LYS A 159 -6.49 -2.75 -9.55
CA LYS A 159 -7.70 -2.24 -8.89
C LYS A 159 -8.93 -2.98 -9.38
N GLU A 160 -9.09 -3.16 -10.69
CA GLU A 160 -10.22 -3.89 -11.28
C GLU A 160 -10.25 -5.37 -10.84
N VAL A 161 -9.10 -6.01 -10.64
CA VAL A 161 -9.02 -7.36 -10.06
C VAL A 161 -9.55 -7.35 -8.61
N VAL A 162 -9.04 -6.45 -7.78
CA VAL A 162 -9.40 -6.37 -6.35
C VAL A 162 -10.87 -5.98 -6.17
N TYR A 163 -11.39 -5.05 -6.98
CA TYR A 163 -12.76 -4.57 -6.85
C TYR A 163 -13.77 -5.63 -7.30
N ARG A 164 -13.45 -6.41 -8.35
CA ARG A 164 -14.24 -7.59 -8.72
C ARG A 164 -14.25 -8.64 -7.60
N LEU A 165 -13.14 -8.84 -6.89
CA LEU A 165 -13.08 -9.72 -5.73
C LEU A 165 -14.01 -9.22 -4.62
N SER A 166 -13.99 -7.92 -4.32
CA SER A 166 -14.87 -7.32 -3.32
C SER A 166 -16.35 -7.46 -3.66
N ALA A 167 -16.74 -7.23 -4.92
CA ALA A 167 -18.13 -7.42 -5.36
C ALA A 167 -18.62 -8.87 -5.18
N LYS A 168 -17.74 -9.86 -5.37
CA LYS A 168 -18.04 -11.27 -5.11
C LYS A 168 -18.14 -11.60 -3.62
N ALA A 169 -17.37 -10.93 -2.77
CA ALA A 169 -17.41 -11.13 -1.32
C ALA A 169 -18.75 -10.63 -0.73
N VAL A 170 -19.20 -9.45 -1.16
CA VAL A 170 -20.48 -8.84 -0.73
C VAL A 170 -21.70 -9.67 -1.16
N GLN A 171 -21.64 -10.35 -2.31
CA GLN A 171 -22.73 -11.22 -2.78
C GLN A 171 -22.85 -12.57 -2.05
N LYS A 172 -21.85 -12.92 -1.21
CA LYS A 172 -21.81 -14.19 -0.48
C LYS A 172 -22.21 -14.04 1.00
N GLU A 173 -22.46 -12.82 1.46
CA GLU A 173 -23.03 -12.49 2.77
C GLU A 173 -24.55 -12.34 2.69
#